data_AF-A0A973J9B0-F1
#
_entry.id   AF-A0A973J9B0-F1
#
_cell.length_a   1.000
_cell.length_b   1.000
_cell.length_c   1.000
_cell.angle_alpha   90.00
_cell.angle_beta   90.00
_cell.angle_gamma   90.00
#
_symmetry.space_group_name_H-M   'P 1'
#
loop_
_entity.id
_entity.type
_entity.pdbx_description
1 polymer ?
#
loop_
_entity_poly.entity_id
_entity_poly.type
_entity_poly.pdbx_seq_one_letter_code
_entity_poly.pdbx_strand_id
1 'polypeptide(L)'
;MGCDELTFNPLRTVAELKELHALTSDEQGAQRIAWTETWARARAWMRERLATLPVEVTTDAAGNQWATLRGASPRTLLIGGHIDSVPNGGWLDGSLGVLAGLEVLRGLAARGTPPVTVRLVDWADEEGRFGYSLLGSSAASGSLRPQQIAELHDRAGVALPAALATYEVDVAKMSQASAQLADA
;
A
#
# COMPACT_ATOMS: atom_id res chain seq x y z
N MET A 1 33.86 6.54 -16.31
CA MET A 1 32.41 6.49 -16.03
C MET A 1 32.23 5.54 -14.87
N GLY A 2 32.15 6.07 -13.65
CA GLY A 2 31.95 5.25 -12.47
C GLY A 2 30.58 4.59 -12.55
N CYS A 3 30.51 3.28 -12.34
CA CYS A 3 29.26 2.67 -11.92
C CYS A 3 28.91 3.36 -10.60
N ASP A 4 28.01 4.35 -10.64
CA ASP A 4 27.32 4.79 -9.43
C ASP A 4 26.86 3.50 -8.76
N GLU A 5 27.32 3.27 -7.54
CA GLU A 5 26.89 2.13 -6.74
C GLU A 5 25.43 2.40 -6.39
N LEU A 6 24.53 1.44 -6.59
CA LEU A 6 23.16 1.59 -6.08
C LEU A 6 23.33 1.66 -4.58
N THR A 7 23.20 2.84 -3.96
CA THR A 7 23.23 2.96 -2.50
C THR A 7 21.89 2.50 -1.93
N PHE A 8 21.49 1.29 -2.33
CA PHE A 8 20.43 0.51 -1.73
C PHE A 8 20.90 0.12 -0.33
N ASN A 9 20.13 0.50 0.67
CA ASN A 9 20.43 0.25 2.07
C ASN A 9 19.40 -0.71 2.67
N PRO A 10 19.61 -2.04 2.56
CA PRO A 10 18.69 -3.01 3.14
C PRO A 10 18.58 -2.91 4.66
N LEU A 11 19.62 -2.39 5.34
CA LEU A 11 19.58 -2.18 6.79
C LEU A 11 18.59 -1.08 7.18
N ARG A 12 18.43 -0.05 6.34
CA ARG A 12 17.38 0.96 6.54
C ARG A 12 16.00 0.35 6.42
N THR A 13 15.76 -0.50 5.40
CA THR A 13 14.49 -1.23 5.26
C THR A 13 14.18 -2.06 6.52
N VAL A 14 15.15 -2.80 7.05
CA VAL A 14 14.97 -3.60 8.27
C VAL A 14 14.73 -2.71 9.50
N ALA A 15 15.42 -1.58 9.62
CA ALA A 15 15.20 -0.64 10.72
C ALA A 15 13.78 -0.05 10.68
N GLU A 16 13.32 0.38 9.51
CA GLU A 16 11.98 0.93 9.33
C GLU A 16 10.88 -0.12 9.51
N LEU A 17 11.11 -1.38 9.12
CA LEU A 17 10.19 -2.48 9.45
C LEU A 17 10.06 -2.66 10.98
N LYS A 18 11.16 -2.51 11.73
CA LYS A 18 11.13 -2.57 13.21
C LYS A 18 10.42 -1.35 13.81
N GLU A 19 10.58 -0.17 13.22
CA GLU A 19 9.82 1.02 13.64
C GLU A 19 8.33 0.82 13.41
N LEU A 20 7.93 0.33 12.23
CA LEU A 20 6.54 0.02 11.92
C LEU A 20 5.98 -1.05 12.87
N HIS A 21 6.76 -2.09 13.17
CA HIS A 21 6.42 -3.09 14.16
C HIS A 21 6.17 -2.46 15.53
N ALA A 22 7.11 -1.66 16.06
CA ALA A 22 6.95 -0.98 17.34
C ALA A 22 5.75 -0.01 17.36
N LEU A 23 5.40 0.57 16.22
CA LEU A 23 4.29 1.50 16.08
C LEU A 23 2.91 0.81 16.11
N THR A 24 2.83 -0.42 15.61
CA THR A 24 1.56 -1.04 15.21
C THR A 24 1.33 -2.45 15.76
N SER A 25 2.25 -2.96 16.55
CA SER A 25 2.14 -4.26 17.21
C SER A 25 1.94 -4.13 18.71
N ASP A 26 1.34 -5.16 19.29
CA ASP A 26 1.27 -5.41 20.72
C ASP A 26 1.96 -6.75 21.05
N GLU A 27 1.75 -7.26 22.27
CA GLU A 27 2.31 -8.55 22.72
C GLU A 27 1.86 -9.75 21.88
N GLN A 28 0.76 -9.61 21.13
CA GLN A 28 0.17 -10.69 20.32
C GLN A 28 0.61 -10.64 18.86
N GLY A 29 1.22 -9.54 18.39
CA GLY A 29 1.70 -9.39 17.01
C GLY A 29 1.24 -8.10 16.35
N ALA A 30 1.24 -8.07 15.02
CA ALA A 30 0.76 -6.94 14.23
C ALA A 30 -0.75 -6.76 14.35
N GLN A 31 -1.18 -5.51 14.55
CA GLN A 31 -2.59 -5.12 14.71
C GLN A 31 -3.04 -4.16 13.59
N ARG A 32 -2.41 -4.25 12.40
CA ARG A 32 -2.67 -3.37 11.25
C ARG A 32 -3.88 -3.83 10.43
N ILE A 33 -4.96 -4.21 11.10
CA ILE A 33 -6.18 -4.69 10.43
C ILE A 33 -6.73 -3.55 9.55
N ALA A 34 -7.06 -3.84 8.29
CA ALA A 34 -7.48 -2.82 7.33
C ALA A 34 -8.67 -1.97 7.84
N TRP A 35 -8.70 -0.70 7.46
CA TRP A 35 -9.76 0.25 7.84
C TRP A 35 -9.91 0.45 9.35
N THR A 36 -8.83 0.29 10.11
CA THR A 36 -8.74 0.64 11.53
C THR A 36 -7.77 1.80 11.73
N GLU A 37 -7.83 2.41 12.92
CA GLU A 37 -6.91 3.49 13.29
C GLU A 37 -5.44 3.07 13.22
N THR A 38 -5.11 1.85 13.66
CA THR A 38 -3.73 1.33 13.61
C THR A 38 -3.23 1.20 12.17
N TRP A 39 -4.07 0.74 11.25
CA TRP A 39 -3.75 0.70 9.82
C TRP A 39 -3.61 2.10 9.22
N ALA A 40 -4.50 3.03 9.58
CA ALA A 40 -4.41 4.42 9.15
C ALA A 40 -3.11 5.08 9.65
N ARG A 41 -2.69 4.78 10.88
CA ARG A 41 -1.44 5.21 11.49
C ARG A 41 -0.22 4.65 10.76
N ALA A 42 -0.25 3.36 10.38
CA ALA A 42 0.78 2.74 9.56
C ALA A 42 0.95 3.48 8.21
N ARG A 43 -0.17 3.81 7.56
CA ARG A 43 -0.17 4.54 6.29
C ARG A 43 0.26 6.00 6.44
N ALA A 44 -0.06 6.65 7.54
CA ALA A 44 0.44 8.00 7.85
C ALA A 44 1.97 7.99 8.00
N TRP A 45 2.49 7.04 8.78
CA TRP A 45 3.93 6.81 8.96
C TRP A 45 4.65 6.52 7.62
N MET A 46 4.00 5.78 6.71
CA MET A 46 4.53 5.52 5.37
C MET A 46 4.57 6.79 4.51
N ARG A 47 3.50 7.61 4.55
CA ARG A 47 3.45 8.89 3.83
C ARG A 47 4.55 9.85 4.28
N GLU A 48 4.89 9.89 5.57
CA GLU A 48 6.02 10.69 6.07
C GLU A 48 7.35 10.30 5.43
N ARG A 49 7.59 9.00 5.23
CA ARG A 49 8.80 8.49 4.56
C ARG A 49 8.81 8.74 3.06
N LEU A 50 7.63 8.71 2.44
CA LEU A 50 7.48 9.05 1.02
C LEU A 50 7.65 10.55 0.78
N ALA A 51 7.24 11.40 1.73
CA ALA A 51 7.35 12.86 1.62
C ALA A 51 8.79 13.37 1.51
N THR A 52 9.79 12.56 1.87
CA THR A 52 11.20 12.90 1.69
C THR A 52 11.71 12.63 0.27
N LEU A 53 10.86 12.09 -0.61
CA LEU A 53 11.23 11.68 -1.97
C LEU A 53 10.46 12.51 -3.01
N PRO A 54 11.01 12.65 -4.23
CA PRO A 54 10.34 13.32 -5.34
C PRO A 54 9.27 12.41 -5.98
N VAL A 55 8.28 11.98 -5.19
CA VAL A 55 7.21 11.08 -5.61
C VAL A 55 5.85 11.75 -5.48
N GLU A 56 4.96 11.44 -6.41
CA GLU A 56 3.53 11.81 -6.31
C GLU A 56 2.81 10.74 -5.49
N VAL A 57 2.23 11.13 -4.35
CA VAL A 57 1.47 10.23 -3.48
C VAL A 57 -0.03 10.46 -3.68
N THR A 58 -0.77 9.41 -4.05
CA THR A 58 -2.21 9.47 -4.25
C THR A 58 -2.91 8.30 -3.56
N THR A 59 -4.21 8.43 -3.35
CA THR A 59 -5.09 7.34 -2.92
C THR A 59 -6.19 7.20 -3.96
N ASP A 60 -6.41 5.99 -4.45
CA ASP A 60 -7.41 5.74 -5.51
C ASP A 60 -8.81 5.49 -4.95
N ALA A 61 -9.77 5.25 -5.85
CA ALA A 61 -11.17 5.02 -5.49
C ALA A 61 -11.43 3.74 -4.69
N ALA A 62 -10.45 2.83 -4.59
CA ALA A 62 -10.51 1.63 -3.76
C ALA A 62 -9.69 1.76 -2.47
N GLY A 63 -9.12 2.95 -2.21
CA GLY A 63 -8.28 3.22 -1.07
C GLY A 63 -6.87 2.67 -1.19
N ASN A 64 -6.40 2.21 -2.35
CA ASN A 64 -4.99 1.84 -2.51
C ASN A 64 -4.13 3.09 -2.44
N GLN A 65 -2.98 3.02 -1.76
CA GLN A 65 -2.03 4.12 -1.69
C GLN A 65 -0.93 3.92 -2.74
N TRP A 66 -0.75 4.91 -3.60
CA TRP A 66 0.22 4.90 -4.67
C TRP A 66 1.32 5.92 -4.40
N ALA A 67 2.57 5.56 -4.67
CA ALA A 67 3.69 6.49 -4.75
C ALA A 67 4.36 6.37 -6.11
N THR A 68 4.37 7.45 -6.88
CA THR A 68 4.82 7.45 -8.28
C THR A 68 6.09 8.28 -8.44
N LEU A 69 7.20 7.62 -8.78
CA LEU A 69 8.43 8.26 -9.24
C LEU A 69 8.43 8.32 -10.77
N ARG A 70 8.22 9.52 -11.33
CA ARG A 70 8.13 9.72 -12.78
C ARG A 70 9.47 9.45 -13.47
N GLY A 71 9.43 8.67 -14.54
CA GLY A 71 10.58 8.37 -15.39
C GLY A 71 10.49 9.02 -16.77
N ALA A 72 11.50 8.77 -17.60
CA ALA A 72 11.61 9.34 -18.94
C ALA A 72 10.70 8.66 -19.99
N SER A 73 10.20 7.45 -19.71
CA SER A 73 9.34 6.67 -20.60
C SER A 73 7.88 6.71 -20.15
N PRO A 74 6.91 6.59 -21.09
CA PRO A 74 5.50 6.35 -20.74
C PRO A 74 5.25 4.97 -20.11
N ARG A 75 6.22 4.04 -20.20
CA ARG A 75 6.11 2.72 -19.56
C ARG A 75 6.25 2.84 -18.05
N THR A 76 5.55 1.95 -17.36
CA THR A 76 5.50 1.90 -15.90
C THR A 76 5.98 0.55 -15.38
N LEU A 77 6.77 0.57 -14.31
CA LEU A 77 7.05 -0.61 -13.48
C LEU A 77 6.24 -0.49 -12.19
N LEU A 78 5.42 -1.51 -11.91
CA LEU A 78 4.68 -1.62 -10.65
C LEU A 78 5.46 -2.48 -9.64
N ILE A 79 5.56 -1.97 -8.42
CA ILE A 79 6.04 -2.70 -7.24
C ILE A 79 4.90 -2.66 -6.23
N GLY A 80 4.46 -3.81 -5.74
CA GLY A 80 3.28 -3.90 -4.88
C GLY A 80 3.53 -4.67 -3.60
N GLY A 81 2.71 -4.38 -2.60
CA GLY A 81 2.57 -5.13 -1.35
C GLY A 81 1.32 -4.64 -0.63
N HIS A 82 1.20 -4.98 0.65
CA HIS A 82 0.12 -4.51 1.51
C HIS A 82 0.66 -4.22 2.89
N ILE A 83 0.20 -3.14 3.53
CA ILE A 83 0.64 -2.80 4.89
C ILE A 83 -0.31 -3.36 5.95
N ASP A 84 -1.51 -3.78 5.58
CA ASP A 84 -2.41 -4.46 6.51
C ASP A 84 -1.90 -5.84 6.92
N SER A 85 -2.45 -6.35 8.02
CA SER A 85 -2.18 -7.68 8.53
C SER A 85 -3.45 -8.34 9.02
N VAL A 86 -3.45 -9.67 9.10
CA VAL A 86 -4.39 -10.38 9.98
C VAL A 86 -4.22 -9.94 11.46
N PRO A 87 -5.25 -10.14 12.31
CA PRO A 87 -5.10 -9.99 13.76
C PRO A 87 -3.99 -10.89 14.30
N ASN A 88 -3.12 -10.36 15.17
CA ASN A 88 -1.99 -11.09 15.74
C ASN A 88 -1.01 -11.61 14.67
N GLY A 89 -0.96 -10.94 13.52
CA GLY A 89 -0.14 -11.33 12.38
C GLY A 89 1.35 -11.10 12.59
N GLY A 90 2.15 -11.60 11.65
CA GLY A 90 3.57 -11.29 11.59
C GLY A 90 3.84 -9.82 11.26
N TRP A 91 5.03 -9.33 11.61
CA TRP A 91 5.42 -7.95 11.30
C TRP A 91 6.02 -7.77 9.89
N LEU A 92 6.26 -8.87 9.17
CA LEU A 92 6.91 -8.87 7.86
C LEU A 92 5.96 -9.06 6.68
N ASP A 93 4.89 -9.85 6.86
CA ASP A 93 3.97 -10.15 5.76
C ASP A 93 3.33 -8.88 5.20
N GLY A 94 3.30 -8.78 3.87
CA GLY A 94 2.98 -7.58 3.10
C GLY A 94 3.96 -6.41 3.24
N SER A 95 4.23 -5.99 4.48
CA SER A 95 5.00 -4.80 4.83
C SER A 95 6.44 -4.86 4.34
N LEU A 96 7.05 -6.05 4.31
CA LEU A 96 8.38 -6.24 3.72
C LEU A 96 8.41 -5.83 2.25
N GLY A 97 7.40 -6.20 1.47
CA GLY A 97 7.30 -5.83 0.06
C GLY A 97 7.17 -4.33 -0.14
N VAL A 98 6.31 -3.68 0.66
CA VAL A 98 6.11 -2.23 0.62
C VAL A 98 7.39 -1.47 0.97
N LEU A 99 8.08 -1.84 2.06
CA LEU A 99 9.28 -1.14 2.50
C LEU A 99 10.51 -1.47 1.64
N ALA A 100 10.58 -2.66 1.03
CA ALA A 100 11.58 -2.95 0.01
C ALA A 100 11.35 -2.10 -1.26
N GLY A 101 10.08 -1.92 -1.67
CA GLY A 101 9.71 -1.03 -2.77
C GLY A 101 10.06 0.44 -2.49
N LEU A 102 9.86 0.90 -1.26
CA LEU A 102 10.29 2.24 -0.82
C LEU A 102 11.81 2.41 -0.97
N GLU A 103 12.58 1.39 -0.61
CA GLU A 103 14.04 1.43 -0.73
C GLU A 103 14.49 1.43 -2.20
N VAL A 104 13.76 0.77 -3.09
CA VAL A 104 13.95 0.89 -4.55
C VAL A 104 13.68 2.33 -5.00
N LEU A 105 12.58 2.96 -4.56
CA LEU A 105 12.29 4.35 -4.91
C LEU A 105 13.40 5.31 -4.44
N ARG A 106 13.95 5.12 -3.24
CA ARG A 106 15.08 5.91 -2.72
C ARG A 106 16.32 5.79 -3.60
N GLY A 107 16.69 4.55 -3.93
CA GLY A 107 17.88 4.28 -4.75
C GLY A 107 17.76 4.86 -6.16
N LEU A 108 16.56 4.82 -6.76
CA LEU A 108 16.30 5.42 -8.05
C LEU A 108 16.27 6.95 -8.00
N ALA A 109 15.55 7.53 -7.04
CA ALA A 109 15.43 8.99 -6.90
C ALA A 109 16.79 9.67 -6.66
N ALA A 110 17.70 9.01 -5.93
CA ALA A 110 19.06 9.53 -5.70
C ALA A 110 19.89 9.69 -6.99
N ARG A 111 19.49 9.05 -8.09
CA ARG A 111 20.15 9.12 -9.40
C ARG A 111 19.47 10.08 -10.37
N GLY A 112 18.43 10.78 -9.92
CA GLY A 112 17.58 11.61 -10.77
C GLY A 112 16.47 10.81 -11.44
N THR A 113 16.16 11.17 -12.69
CA THR A 113 14.99 10.61 -13.40
C THR A 113 15.24 9.18 -13.88
N PRO A 114 14.46 8.18 -13.44
CA PRO A 114 14.62 6.80 -13.90
C PRO A 114 14.20 6.62 -15.38
N PRO A 115 14.66 5.55 -16.06
CA PRO A 115 14.31 5.28 -17.46
C PRO A 115 12.82 5.03 -17.70
N VAL A 116 12.13 4.49 -16.70
CA VAL A 116 10.68 4.20 -16.70
C VAL A 116 10.06 4.76 -15.43
N THR A 117 8.77 5.09 -15.48
CA THR A 117 8.04 5.47 -14.27
C THR A 117 7.98 4.27 -13.33
N VAL A 118 8.26 4.46 -12.04
CA VAL A 118 8.16 3.40 -11.04
C VAL A 118 7.08 3.78 -10.05
N ARG A 119 6.13 2.86 -9.82
CA ARG A 119 5.03 3.07 -8.90
C ARG A 119 5.05 2.00 -7.82
N LEU A 120 5.10 2.45 -6.58
CA LEU A 120 4.88 1.60 -5.42
C LEU A 120 3.41 1.66 -5.04
N VAL A 121 2.80 0.51 -4.78
CA VAL A 121 1.42 0.42 -4.30
C VAL A 121 1.33 -0.39 -3.01
N ASP A 122 0.64 0.19 -2.05
CA ASP A 122 0.11 -0.48 -0.87
C ASP A 122 -1.38 -0.77 -1.12
N TRP A 123 -1.69 -2.03 -1.44
CA TRP A 123 -3.03 -2.51 -1.70
C TRP A 123 -3.87 -2.44 -0.42
N ALA A 124 -5.09 -1.92 -0.51
CA ALA A 124 -5.98 -1.87 0.65
C ALA A 124 -6.67 -3.22 0.89
N ASP A 125 -6.62 -3.68 2.14
CA ASP A 125 -7.37 -4.85 2.64
C ASP A 125 -7.07 -6.11 1.80
N GLU A 126 -5.78 -6.41 1.74
CA GLU A 126 -5.28 -7.62 1.09
C GLU A 126 -5.66 -8.86 1.90
N GLU A 127 -5.54 -8.79 3.23
CA GLU A 127 -5.77 -9.91 4.14
C GLU A 127 -7.26 -10.23 4.29
N GLY A 128 -8.13 -9.22 4.11
CA GLY A 128 -9.57 -9.37 4.05
C GLY A 128 -10.26 -9.35 5.41
N ARG A 129 -10.31 -8.18 6.06
CA ARG A 129 -11.02 -7.95 7.33
C ARG A 129 -12.47 -8.45 7.31
N PHE A 130 -13.13 -8.33 6.16
CA PHE A 130 -14.55 -8.64 5.98
C PHE A 130 -14.81 -10.01 5.35
N GLY A 131 -13.82 -10.92 5.37
CA GLY A 131 -13.92 -12.23 4.73
C GLY A 131 -13.82 -12.16 3.20
N TYR A 132 -13.31 -11.05 2.66
CA TYR A 132 -12.99 -10.85 1.25
C TYR A 132 -11.57 -10.30 1.14
N SER A 133 -10.62 -11.16 0.78
CA SER A 133 -9.22 -10.80 0.56
C SER A 133 -9.03 -10.08 -0.77
N LEU A 134 -7.87 -9.43 -0.92
CA LEU A 134 -7.45 -8.75 -2.15
C LEU A 134 -8.39 -7.62 -2.58
N LEU A 135 -9.05 -6.93 -1.65
CA LEU A 135 -10.13 -5.99 -1.97
C LEU A 135 -9.66 -4.89 -2.94
N GLY A 136 -8.58 -4.19 -2.57
CA GLY A 136 -8.03 -3.07 -3.33
C GLY A 136 -7.40 -3.48 -4.67
N SER A 137 -6.68 -4.59 -4.71
CA SER A 137 -6.06 -5.11 -5.94
C SER A 137 -7.09 -5.75 -6.88
N SER A 138 -8.16 -6.35 -6.34
CA SER A 138 -9.30 -6.81 -7.14
C SER A 138 -10.02 -5.64 -7.79
N ALA A 139 -10.16 -4.51 -7.09
CA ALA A 139 -10.74 -3.29 -7.65
C ALA A 139 -9.88 -2.73 -8.79
N ALA A 140 -8.56 -2.64 -8.57
CA ALA A 140 -7.63 -2.15 -9.59
C ALA A 140 -7.53 -3.08 -10.81
N SER A 141 -7.56 -4.39 -10.62
CA SER A 141 -7.53 -5.37 -11.72
C SER A 141 -8.88 -5.52 -12.45
N GLY A 142 -9.95 -4.90 -11.94
CA GLY A 142 -11.30 -5.04 -12.49
C GLY A 142 -11.97 -6.38 -12.19
N SER A 143 -11.42 -7.18 -11.25
CA SER A 143 -11.99 -8.47 -10.82
C SER A 143 -12.95 -8.36 -9.64
N LEU A 144 -13.03 -7.18 -9.00
CA LEU A 144 -13.99 -6.90 -7.92
C LEU A 144 -15.43 -6.94 -8.42
N ARG A 145 -16.31 -7.59 -7.66
CA ARG A 145 -17.76 -7.58 -7.88
C ARG A 145 -18.45 -6.79 -6.76
N PRO A 146 -18.81 -5.50 -6.98
CA PRO A 146 -19.32 -4.62 -5.93
C PRO A 146 -20.53 -5.17 -5.15
N GLN A 147 -21.41 -5.92 -5.83
CA GLN A 147 -22.60 -6.52 -5.22
C GLN A 147 -22.24 -7.58 -4.16
N GLN A 148 -21.05 -8.19 -4.25
CA GLN A 148 -20.61 -9.20 -3.29
C GLN A 148 -20.06 -8.60 -2.00
N ILE A 149 -19.62 -7.35 -2.03
CA ILE A 149 -18.96 -6.69 -0.89
C ILE A 149 -19.90 -5.74 -0.14
N ALA A 150 -21.00 -5.30 -0.76
CA ALA A 150 -21.92 -4.32 -0.20
C ALA A 150 -22.58 -4.77 1.12
N GLU A 151 -22.80 -6.08 1.29
CA GLU A 151 -23.47 -6.67 2.45
C GLU A 151 -22.49 -7.33 3.44
N LEU A 152 -21.18 -7.21 3.21
CA LEU A 152 -20.19 -7.85 4.07
C LEU A 152 -20.08 -7.14 5.42
N HIS A 153 -19.86 -7.94 6.47
CA HIS A 153 -19.67 -7.49 7.83
C HIS A 153 -18.43 -8.16 8.42
N ASP A 154 -17.70 -7.43 9.27
CA ASP A 154 -16.60 -8.01 10.03
C ASP A 154 -17.12 -8.81 11.25
N ARG A 155 -16.19 -9.42 12.00
CA ARG A 155 -16.52 -10.21 13.20
C ARG A 155 -17.21 -9.41 14.31
N ALA A 156 -17.09 -8.09 14.31
CA ALA A 156 -17.75 -7.20 15.26
C ALA A 156 -19.10 -6.67 14.74
N GLY A 157 -19.52 -7.10 13.54
CA GLY A 157 -20.77 -6.65 12.91
C GLY A 157 -20.66 -5.28 12.25
N VAL A 158 -19.46 -4.76 12.01
CA VAL A 158 -19.28 -3.51 11.24
C VAL A 158 -19.45 -3.82 9.76
N ALA A 159 -20.36 -3.11 9.09
CA ALA A 159 -20.55 -3.23 7.65
C ALA A 159 -19.35 -2.66 6.87
N LEU A 160 -18.90 -3.36 5.83
CA LEU A 160 -17.79 -2.94 4.97
C LEU A 160 -17.99 -1.52 4.40
N PRO A 161 -19.15 -1.15 3.83
CA PRO A 161 -19.36 0.21 3.34
C PRO A 161 -19.18 1.29 4.42
N ALA A 162 -19.58 1.01 5.66
CA ALA A 162 -19.45 1.96 6.76
C ALA A 162 -17.97 2.14 7.18
N ALA A 163 -17.20 1.06 7.21
CA ALA A 163 -15.77 1.12 7.49
C ALA A 163 -15.01 1.89 6.40
N LEU A 164 -15.28 1.60 5.12
CA LEU A 164 -14.67 2.29 3.97
C LEU A 164 -15.03 3.77 3.93
N ALA A 165 -16.29 4.14 4.23
CA ALA A 165 -16.74 5.53 4.24
C ALA A 165 -16.00 6.40 5.28
N THR A 166 -15.51 5.81 6.37
CA THR A 166 -14.66 6.50 7.36
C THR A 166 -13.34 6.98 6.76
N TYR A 167 -12.89 6.37 5.66
CA TYR A 167 -11.68 6.70 4.91
C TYR A 167 -12.00 7.24 3.52
N GLU A 168 -13.20 7.81 3.34
CA GLU A 168 -13.64 8.46 2.09
C GLU A 168 -13.68 7.51 0.88
N VAL A 169 -13.76 6.19 1.11
CA VAL A 169 -13.90 5.18 0.05
C VAL A 169 -15.37 4.84 -0.15
N ASP A 170 -15.85 5.03 -1.38
CA ASP A 170 -17.20 4.71 -1.81
C ASP A 170 -17.20 3.40 -2.61
N VAL A 171 -17.87 2.37 -2.07
CA VAL A 171 -17.98 1.03 -2.68
C VAL A 171 -18.46 1.09 -4.13
N ALA A 172 -19.37 2.02 -4.45
CA ALA A 172 -19.90 2.16 -5.80
C ALA A 172 -18.86 2.70 -6.81
N LYS A 173 -17.79 3.33 -6.32
CA LYS A 173 -16.73 3.93 -7.15
C LYS A 173 -15.46 3.10 -7.20
N MET A 174 -15.32 2.04 -6.40
CA MET A 174 -14.07 1.27 -6.30
C MET A 174 -13.58 0.73 -7.65
N SER A 175 -14.47 0.38 -8.58
CA SER A 175 -14.09 -0.06 -9.94
C SER A 175 -13.31 0.99 -10.75
N GLN A 176 -13.39 2.27 -10.37
CA GLN A 176 -12.61 3.35 -10.96
C GLN A 176 -11.11 3.23 -10.64
N ALA A 177 -10.73 2.43 -9.63
CA ALA A 177 -9.32 2.12 -9.34
C ALA A 177 -8.62 1.45 -10.54
N SER A 178 -9.36 0.82 -11.46
CA SER A 178 -8.81 0.27 -12.71
C SER A 178 -8.10 1.30 -13.59
N ALA A 179 -8.45 2.59 -13.47
CA ALA A 179 -7.74 3.66 -14.16
C ALA A 179 -6.26 3.74 -13.77
N GLN A 180 -5.90 3.27 -12.56
CA GLN A 180 -4.50 3.22 -12.13
C GLN A 180 -3.66 2.20 -12.90
N LEU A 181 -4.27 1.21 -13.56
CA LEU A 181 -3.56 0.20 -14.33
C LEU A 181 -3.64 0.43 -15.85
N ALA A 182 -4.28 1.51 -16.31
CA ALA A 182 -4.48 1.76 -17.74
C ALA A 182 -3.17 1.97 -18.52
N ASP A 183 -2.15 2.53 -17.85
CA ASP A 183 -0.81 2.82 -18.40
C ASP A 183 0.29 1.89 -17.85
N ALA A 184 -0.12 0.78 -17.21
CA ALA A 184 0.77 -0.22 -16.61
C ALA A 184 1.15 -1.32 -17.60
#